data_AF-H2BUR2-F1
#
_entry.id   AF-H2BUR2-F1
#
_cell.length_a   1.000
_cell.length_b   1.000
_cell.length_c   1.000
_cell.angle_alpha   90.00
_cell.angle_beta   90.00
_cell.angle_gamma   90.00
#
_symmetry.space_group_name_H-M   'P 1'
#
loop_
_entity.id
_entity.type
_entity.pdbx_description
1 polymer ?
#
loop_
_entity_poly.entity_id
_entity_poly.type
_entity_poly.pdbx_seq_one_letter_code
_entity_poly.pdbx_strand_id
1 'polypeptide(L)' 'MSRKVIISKTAEKKLSSLFEYLLENWSAKVKSNFIEKLDHNINIIKLEPETFPESQKDLGLRKCV' A
#
# COMPACT_ATOMS: atom_id res chain seq x y z
N MET A 1 7.28 -16.75 -11.19
CA MET A 1 8.30 -15.69 -11.15
C MET A 1 8.32 -15.05 -9.76
N SER A 2 9.47 -14.92 -9.09
CA SER A 2 9.56 -14.19 -7.82
C SER A 2 9.83 -12.71 -8.11
N ARG A 3 8.80 -11.85 -8.02
CA ARG A 3 8.99 -10.39 -8.09
C ARG A 3 9.41 -9.84 -6.72
N LYS A 4 10.31 -8.86 -6.71
CA LYS A 4 10.70 -8.13 -5.49
C LYS A 4 9.86 -6.86 -5.40
N VAL A 5 9.20 -6.66 -4.26
CA VAL A 5 8.51 -5.41 -3.93
C VAL A 5 9.53 -4.44 -3.36
N ILE A 6 9.53 -3.21 -3.85
CA ILE A 6 10.40 -2.13 -3.36
C ILE A 6 9.48 -1.00 -2.89
N ILE A 7 9.63 -0.61 -1.63
CA ILE A 7 8.94 0.56 -1.06
C ILE A 7 9.88 1.75 -1.19
N SER A 8 9.39 2.86 -1.74
CA SER A 8 10.19 4.08 -1.87
C SER A 8 10.33 4.78 -0.52
N LYS A 9 11.41 5.54 -0.31
CA LYS A 9 11.60 6.36 0.90
C LYS A 9 10.43 7.32 1.16
N THR A 10 9.79 7.82 0.10
CA THR A 10 8.60 8.66 0.20
C THR A 10 7.40 7.88 0.71
N ALA A 11 7.20 6.66 0.23
CA ALA A 11 6.12 5.78 0.70
C ALA A 11 6.34 5.37 2.16
N GLU A 12 7.57 5.04 2.57
CA GLU A 12 7.91 4.74 3.97
C GLU A 12 7.51 5.89 4.91
N LYS A 13 7.94 7.12 4.60
CA LYS A 13 7.61 8.31 5.40
C LYS A 13 6.09 8.54 5.52
N LYS A 14 5.37 8.38 4.41
CA LYS A 14 3.91 8.53 4.37
C LYS A 14 3.21 7.45 5.20
N LEU A 15 3.67 6.20 5.11
CA LEU A 15 3.13 5.10 5.91
C LEU A 15 3.38 5.31 7.40
N SER A 16 4.58 5.75 7.81
CA SER A 16 4.85 6.07 9.22
C SER A 16 3.91 7.13 9.76
N SER A 17 3.75 8.25 9.03
CA SER A 17 2.85 9.34 9.43
C SER A 17 1.39 8.87 9.51
N LEU A 18 0.96 8.02 8.56
CA LEU A 18 -0.38 7.43 8.58
C LEU A 18 -0.58 6.48 9.77
N PHE A 19 0.41 5.66 10.08
CA PHE A 19 0.34 4.71 11.19
C PHE A 19 0.30 5.40 12.55
N GLU A 20 1.06 6.48 12.72
CA GLU A 20 0.98 7.36 13.90
C GLU A 20 -0.43 7.95 14.02
N TYR A 21 -0.94 8.55 12.94
CA TYR A 21 -2.29 9.11 12.89
C TYR A 21 -3.38 8.08 13.23
N LEU A 22 -3.29 6.85 12.69
CA LEU A 22 -4.22 5.77 12.97
C LEU A 22 -4.20 5.31 14.44
N LEU A 23 -3.02 5.31 15.05
CA LEU A 23 -2.86 4.96 16.46
C LEU A 23 -3.42 6.05 17.39
N GLU A 24 -3.11 7.31 17.09
CA GLU A 24 -3.52 8.46 17.91
C GLU A 24 -5.02 8.73 17.84
N ASN A 25 -5.63 8.61 16.65
CA ASN A 25 -7.01 9.04 16.41
C ASN A 25 -8.03 7.89 16.44
N TRP A 26 -7.57 6.65 16.35
CA TRP A 26 -8.44 5.48 16.47
C TRP A 26 -7.90 4.48 17.48
N SER A 27 -7.13 3.48 17.05
CA SER A 27 -6.62 2.43 17.94
C SER A 27 -5.57 1.58 17.25
N ALA A 28 -4.79 0.84 18.06
CA ALA A 28 -3.88 -0.18 17.57
C ALA A 28 -4.58 -1.22 16.67
N LYS A 29 -5.83 -1.59 16.99
CA LYS A 29 -6.61 -2.52 16.17
C LYS A 29 -6.88 -1.98 14.77
N VAL A 30 -7.23 -0.70 14.65
CA VAL A 30 -7.49 -0.06 13.34
C VAL A 30 -6.20 0.01 12.51
N LYS A 31 -5.07 0.36 13.13
CA LYS A 31 -3.76 0.31 12.47
C LYS A 31 -3.42 -1.10 11.98
N SER A 32 -3.58 -2.14 12.81
CA SER A 32 -3.28 -3.52 12.40
C SER A 32 -4.16 -3.98 11.24
N ASN A 33 -5.46 -3.72 11.30
CA ASN A 33 -6.39 -4.04 10.21
C ASN A 33 -6.00 -3.33 8.89
N PHE A 34 -5.50 -2.10 8.97
CA PHE A 34 -5.01 -1.38 7.80
C PHE A 34 -3.76 -2.05 7.20
N ILE A 35 -2.80 -2.45 8.05
CA ILE A 35 -1.58 -3.14 7.62
C ILE A 35 -1.93 -4.48 6.94
N GLU A 36 -2.84 -5.25 7.51
CA GLU A 36 -3.29 -6.53 6.91
C GLU A 36 -3.85 -6.34 5.50
N LYS A 37 -4.69 -5.31 5.29
CA LYS A 37 -5.23 -4.98 3.97
C LYS A 37 -4.15 -4.50 3.00
N LEU A 38 -3.20 -3.71 3.48
CA LEU A 38 -2.08 -3.24 2.67
C LEU A 38 -1.22 -4.42 2.20
N ASP A 39 -0.85 -5.32 3.11
CA ASP A 39 -0.04 -6.50 2.81
C ASP A 39 -0.76 -7.46 1.85
N HIS A 40 -2.07 -7.64 2.03
CA HIS A 40 -2.89 -8.42 1.10
C HIS A 40 -2.81 -7.87 -0.33
N ASN A 41 -3.00 -6.57 -0.50
CA ASN A 41 -2.92 -5.93 -1.82
C ASN A 41 -1.51 -5.97 -2.42
N ILE A 42 -0.46 -5.75 -1.61
CA ILE A 42 0.93 -5.89 -2.07
C ILE A 42 1.20 -7.31 -2.57
N ASN A 43 0.67 -8.33 -1.91
CA ASN A 43 0.79 -9.72 -2.35
C ASN A 43 0.09 -9.96 -3.69
N ILE A 44 -1.12 -9.41 -3.90
CA ILE A 44 -1.80 -9.46 -5.21
C ILE A 44 -0.93 -8.81 -6.27
N ILE A 45 -0.43 -7.58 -6.06
CA ILE A 45 0.42 -6.86 -7.03
C ILE A 45 1.70 -7.64 -7.35
N LYS A 46 2.29 -8.30 -6.35
CA LYS A 46 3.49 -9.13 -6.53
C LYS A 46 3.22 -10.31 -7.46
N LEU A 47 2.05 -10.93 -7.36
CA LEU A 47 1.61 -12.05 -8.18
C LEU A 47 1.18 -11.60 -9.58
N GLU A 48 0.36 -10.55 -9.64
CA GLU A 48 -0.25 -10.01 -10.85
C GLU A 48 -0.17 -8.47 -10.83
N PRO A 49 0.88 -7.86 -11.42
CA PRO A 49 1.08 -6.41 -11.38
C PRO A 49 0.00 -5.60 -12.12
N GLU A 50 -0.75 -6.25 -13.01
CA GLU A 50 -1.75 -5.61 -13.87
C GLU A 50 -3.18 -5.67 -13.31
N THR A 51 -3.38 -6.25 -12.12
CA THR A 51 -4.72 -6.41 -11.51
C THR A 51 -5.45 -5.08 -11.33
N PHE A 52 -4.73 -4.00 -11.03
CA PHE A 52 -5.32 -2.69 -10.76
C PHE A 52 -5.31 -1.79 -12.00
N PRO A 53 -6.34 -0.94 -12.18
CA PRO A 53 -6.45 -0.08 -13.35
C PRO A 53 -5.30 0.93 -13.43
N GLU A 54 -4.90 1.23 -14.66
CA GLU A 54 -3.95 2.30 -14.94
C GLU A 54 -4.56 3.67 -14.63
N SER A 55 -3.73 4.59 -14.15
CA SER A 55 -4.09 5.98 -13.92
C SER A 55 -4.30 6.67 -15.26
N GLN A 56 -5.47 7.29 -15.42
CA GLN A 56 -5.74 8.16 -16.57
C GLN A 56 -4.91 9.46 -16.55
N LYS A 57 -4.38 9.83 -15.38
CA LYS A 57 -3.60 11.08 -15.20
C LYS A 57 -2.10 10.84 -15.35
N ASP A 58 -1.62 9.71 -14.87
CA ASP A 58 -0.20 9.38 -14.78
C ASP A 58 0.06 8.06 -15.51
N LEU A 59 0.38 8.14 -16.80
CA LEU A 59 0.65 6.98 -17.64
C LEU A 59 1.78 6.12 -17.04
N GLY A 60 1.60 4.80 -17.06
CA GLY A 60 2.52 3.83 -16.47
C GLY A 60 2.34 3.63 -14.96
N LEU A 61 1.47 4.39 -14.28
CA LEU A 61 1.11 4.15 -12.88
C LEU A 61 -0.24 3.44 -12.76
N ARG A 62 -0.36 2.52 -11.82
CA ARG A 62 -1.61 1.82 -11.48
C ARG A 62 -2.06 2.20 -10.07
N LYS A 63 -3.38 2.26 -9.84
CA LYS A 63 -3.95 2.64 -8.54
C LYS A 63 -4.68 1.48 -7.89
N CYS A 64 -4.17 1.04 -6.74
CA CYS A 64 -4.89 0.18 -5.80
C CYS A 64 -5.72 1.05 -4.86
N VAL A 65 -7.05 0.86 -4.82
CA VAL A 65 -8.00 1.62 -3.97
C VAL A 65 -8.59 0.70 -2.92
#